data_AF-A0A2I2U5B6-F1
#
_entry.id   AF-A0A2I2U5B6-F1
#
_cell.length_a   1.000
_cell.length_b   1.000
_cell.length_c   1.000
_cell.angle_alpha   90.00
_cell.angle_beta   90.00
_cell.angle_gamma   90.00
#
_symmetry.space_group_name_H-M   'P 1'
#
loop_
_entity.id
_entity.type
_entity.pdbx_description
1 polymer ?
#
loop_
_entity_poly.entity_id
_entity_poly.type
_entity_poly.pdbx_seq_one_letter_code
_entity_poly.pdbx_strand_id
1 'polypeptide(L)'
;MPCSEATPTISPSKRARPAEDAMRLRFVRLSEHATAPSKGSARAAGYDLYSAYDYTVPPMEKVLVKTDIQIALPSGCYGRVAPRSGLAAKHFIDVGAGVIDEDYRGNVGVVLFNFGKEKFEVKKGDRIAQLICERIFYPEIEEVQPKLIPMPVSRCPPAISLEYVSQSPWNHCRVSLEWKLTNSRGECKKKWCWQQERKCFFNLVPEVSADIVSHVFGDNGTCQC
;
A
#
# COMPACT_ATOMS: atom_id res chain seq x y z
N MET A 1 -52.91 -25.77 -56.00
CA MET A 1 -52.87 -25.89 -54.52
C MET A 1 -51.52 -26.49 -54.13
N PRO A 2 -50.50 -25.70 -53.79
CA PRO A 2 -49.25 -26.22 -53.22
C PRO A 2 -49.33 -26.24 -51.68
N CYS A 3 -49.05 -27.39 -51.07
CA CYS A 3 -48.81 -27.51 -49.63
C CYS A 3 -47.43 -26.93 -49.31
N SER A 4 -47.42 -25.93 -48.42
CA SER A 4 -46.29 -25.14 -47.96
C SER A 4 -45.29 -25.96 -47.12
N GLU A 5 -44.00 -25.77 -47.44
CA GLU A 5 -42.86 -26.21 -46.63
C GLU A 5 -42.83 -25.50 -45.27
N ALA A 6 -42.66 -26.28 -44.20
CA ALA A 6 -42.44 -25.76 -42.86
C ALA A 6 -40.94 -25.52 -42.65
N THR A 7 -40.53 -24.26 -42.58
CA THR A 7 -39.19 -23.88 -42.08
C THR A 7 -39.10 -24.10 -40.56
N PRO A 8 -38.04 -24.75 -40.04
CA PRO A 8 -37.85 -24.86 -38.61
C PRO A 8 -37.36 -23.52 -38.03
N THR A 9 -38.14 -22.96 -37.11
CA THR A 9 -37.79 -21.79 -36.31
C THR A 9 -36.70 -22.17 -35.30
N ILE A 10 -35.45 -21.73 -35.56
CA ILE A 10 -34.37 -21.77 -34.58
C ILE A 10 -34.58 -20.60 -33.62
N SER A 11 -34.98 -20.90 -32.38
CA SER A 11 -35.14 -19.93 -31.30
C SER A 11 -33.79 -19.31 -30.90
N PRO A 12 -33.63 -17.97 -30.93
CA PRO A 12 -32.40 -17.31 -30.52
C PRO A 12 -32.49 -16.96 -29.04
N SER A 13 -32.33 -17.92 -28.13
CA SER A 13 -32.10 -17.53 -26.72
C SER A 13 -31.48 -18.63 -25.87
N LYS A 14 -30.16 -18.67 -25.92
CA LYS A 14 -29.39 -19.00 -24.71
C LYS A 14 -28.18 -18.07 -24.67
N ARG A 15 -28.46 -16.79 -24.41
CA ARG A 15 -27.42 -15.83 -24.00
C ARG A 15 -26.74 -16.44 -22.77
N ALA A 16 -25.47 -16.79 -22.90
CA ALA A 16 -24.70 -17.34 -21.78
C ALA A 16 -24.79 -16.36 -20.59
N ARG A 17 -25.06 -16.90 -19.40
CA ARG A 17 -25.27 -16.11 -18.19
C ARG A 17 -23.96 -15.39 -17.81
N PRO A 18 -23.94 -14.06 -17.63
CA PRO A 18 -22.73 -13.31 -17.26
C PRO A 18 -22.07 -13.75 -15.94
N ALA A 19 -22.82 -14.44 -15.07
CA ALA A 19 -22.38 -14.81 -13.72
C ALA A 19 -21.35 -15.96 -13.69
N GLU A 20 -21.30 -16.84 -14.70
CA GLU A 20 -20.33 -17.95 -14.72
C GLU A 20 -18.95 -17.54 -15.28
N ASP A 21 -18.90 -16.49 -16.10
CA ASP A 21 -17.65 -15.93 -16.60
C ASP A 21 -16.94 -15.04 -15.56
N ALA A 22 -17.65 -14.60 -14.52
CA ALA A 22 -17.15 -13.68 -13.50
C ALA A 22 -16.11 -14.28 -12.54
N MET A 23 -15.92 -15.60 -12.51
CA MET A 23 -14.96 -16.27 -11.62
C MET A 23 -13.95 -17.18 -12.34
N ARG A 24 -13.66 -16.90 -13.61
CA ARG A 24 -12.66 -17.65 -14.38
C ARG A 24 -11.39 -16.82 -14.58
N LEU A 25 -10.27 -17.33 -14.07
CA LEU A 25 -8.94 -16.87 -14.46
C LEU A 25 -8.58 -17.50 -15.80
N ARG A 26 -8.45 -16.67 -16.84
CA ARG A 26 -8.04 -17.12 -18.18
C ARG A 26 -6.56 -16.82 -18.37
N PHE A 27 -5.85 -17.67 -19.09
CA PHE A 27 -4.46 -17.43 -19.47
C PHE A 27 -4.18 -17.95 -20.88
N VAL A 28 -3.17 -17.38 -21.52
CA VAL A 28 -2.63 -17.80 -22.82
C VAL A 28 -1.14 -18.00 -22.68
N ARG A 29 -0.61 -19.06 -23.30
CA ARG A 29 0.84 -19.28 -23.42
C ARG A 29 1.35 -18.48 -24.61
N LEU A 30 2.35 -17.65 -24.39
CA LEU A 30 3.04 -16.88 -25.43
C LEU A 30 4.14 -17.68 -26.15
N SER A 31 4.70 -18.67 -25.46
CA SER A 31 5.76 -19.53 -25.99
C SER A 31 5.53 -20.98 -25.59
N GLU A 32 6.27 -21.89 -26.22
CA GLU A 32 6.33 -23.31 -25.85
C GLU A 32 7.00 -23.56 -24.49
N HIS A 33 7.71 -22.55 -23.96
CA HIS A 33 8.38 -22.65 -22.66
C HIS A 33 7.44 -22.33 -21.48
N ALA A 34 6.31 -21.68 -21.76
CA ALA A 34 5.33 -21.30 -20.77
C ALA A 34 4.62 -22.52 -20.16
N THR A 35 4.62 -22.59 -18.83
CA THR A 35 3.91 -23.64 -18.09
C THR A 35 2.58 -23.10 -17.57
N ALA A 36 1.53 -23.93 -17.61
CA ALA A 36 0.22 -23.52 -17.12
C ALA A 36 0.26 -23.29 -15.60
N PRO A 37 -0.29 -22.17 -15.09
CA PRO A 37 -0.42 -21.98 -13.65
C PRO A 37 -1.22 -23.11 -13.02
N SER A 38 -0.75 -23.62 -11.89
CA SER A 38 -1.39 -24.74 -11.18
C SER A 38 -1.74 -24.35 -9.76
N LYS A 39 -2.70 -25.04 -9.15
CA LYS A 39 -3.15 -24.77 -7.79
C LYS A 39 -2.84 -25.98 -6.91
N GLY A 40 -2.12 -25.77 -5.81
CA GLY A 40 -1.69 -26.86 -4.93
C GLY A 40 -2.83 -27.57 -4.19
N SER A 41 -3.92 -26.87 -3.89
CA SER A 41 -5.13 -27.46 -3.30
C SER A 41 -6.36 -26.65 -3.71
N ALA A 42 -7.56 -27.23 -3.59
CA ALA A 42 -8.81 -26.54 -3.92
C ALA A 42 -8.95 -25.20 -3.18
N ARG A 43 -8.46 -25.14 -1.93
CA ARG A 43 -8.51 -23.96 -1.05
C ARG A 43 -7.19 -23.18 -0.97
N ALA A 44 -6.20 -23.47 -1.81
CA ALA A 44 -4.99 -22.66 -1.87
C ALA A 44 -5.33 -21.22 -2.27
N ALA A 45 -4.59 -20.25 -1.75
CA ALA A 45 -4.84 -18.84 -2.03
C ALA A 45 -4.41 -18.45 -3.44
N GLY A 46 -3.27 -18.97 -3.91
CA GLY A 46 -2.68 -18.60 -5.19
C GLY A 46 -2.47 -19.76 -6.16
N TYR A 47 -2.22 -19.40 -7.41
CA TYR A 47 -1.77 -20.28 -8.48
C TYR A 47 -0.24 -20.18 -8.60
N ASP A 48 0.46 -21.30 -8.55
CA ASP A 48 1.90 -21.36 -8.77
C ASP A 48 2.26 -20.80 -10.16
N LEU A 49 3.20 -19.86 -10.21
CA LEU A 49 3.80 -19.32 -11.42
C LEU A 49 5.16 -19.96 -11.67
N TYR A 50 5.47 -20.17 -12.94
CA TYR A 50 6.63 -20.93 -13.38
C TYR A 50 7.57 -20.07 -14.20
N SER A 51 8.89 -20.29 -14.06
CA SER A 51 9.88 -19.66 -14.93
C SER A 51 9.83 -20.26 -16.33
N ALA A 52 9.79 -19.43 -17.38
CA ALA A 52 9.91 -19.88 -18.76
C ALA A 52 11.37 -20.11 -19.18
N TYR A 53 12.33 -19.49 -18.49
CA TYR A 53 13.75 -19.53 -18.84
C TYR A 53 14.63 -19.80 -17.62
N ASP A 54 15.91 -20.05 -17.88
CA ASP A 54 16.92 -20.16 -16.84
C ASP A 54 17.42 -18.75 -16.44
N TYR A 55 17.50 -18.50 -15.13
CA TYR A 55 18.00 -17.25 -14.58
C TYR A 55 18.92 -17.53 -13.40
N THR A 56 19.88 -16.63 -13.19
CA THR A 56 20.66 -16.58 -11.95
C THR A 56 20.40 -15.24 -11.30
N VAL A 57 19.91 -15.25 -10.06
CA VAL A 57 19.71 -14.06 -9.25
C VAL A 57 20.92 -13.91 -8.32
N PRO A 58 21.82 -12.94 -8.59
CA PRO A 58 22.99 -12.73 -7.73
C PRO A 58 22.58 -12.33 -6.30
N PRO A 59 23.48 -12.49 -5.32
CA PRO A 59 23.26 -11.98 -3.96
C PRO A 59 22.99 -10.48 -3.97
N MET A 60 22.04 -10.02 -3.15
CA MET A 60 21.67 -8.60 -2.98
C MET A 60 21.19 -7.89 -4.27
N GLU A 61 20.77 -8.67 -5.28
CA GLU A 61 20.35 -8.17 -6.60
C GLU A 61 18.91 -8.57 -6.92
N LYS A 62 18.41 -8.03 -8.04
CA LYS A 62 17.06 -8.32 -8.55
C LYS A 62 17.08 -8.77 -10.00
N VAL A 63 16.19 -9.72 -10.33
CA VAL A 63 16.02 -10.20 -11.71
C VAL A 63 14.54 -10.26 -12.06
N LEU A 64 14.20 -9.84 -13.28
CA LEU A 64 12.87 -10.02 -13.86
C LEU A 64 12.80 -11.39 -14.55
N VAL A 65 12.10 -12.32 -13.91
CA VAL A 65 11.87 -13.67 -14.42
C VAL A 65 10.58 -13.68 -15.24
N LYS A 66 10.68 -14.05 -16.52
CA LYS A 66 9.51 -14.13 -17.42
C LYS A 66 8.81 -15.47 -17.28
N THR A 67 7.48 -15.44 -17.31
CA THR A 67 6.63 -16.64 -17.26
C THR A 67 6.07 -17.03 -18.62
N ASP A 68 6.12 -16.11 -19.60
CA ASP A 68 5.57 -16.26 -20.94
C ASP A 68 4.08 -16.62 -20.97
N ILE A 69 3.34 -16.18 -19.96
CA ILE A 69 1.88 -16.23 -19.97
C ILE A 69 1.30 -14.82 -20.02
N GLN A 70 0.18 -14.69 -20.72
CA GLN A 70 -0.74 -13.58 -20.56
C GLN A 70 -1.90 -14.06 -19.71
N ILE A 71 -2.42 -13.19 -18.84
CA ILE A 71 -3.57 -13.52 -18.01
C ILE A 71 -4.70 -12.52 -18.24
N ALA A 72 -5.92 -12.99 -18.06
CA ALA A 72 -7.11 -12.15 -17.94
C ALA A 72 -7.77 -12.51 -16.61
N LEU A 73 -7.67 -11.58 -15.67
CA LEU A 73 -8.21 -11.70 -14.32
C LEU A 73 -9.75 -11.59 -14.35
N PRO A 74 -10.43 -12.22 -13.37
CA PRO A 74 -11.86 -11.98 -13.18
C PRO A 74 -12.11 -10.54 -12.72
N SER A 75 -13.31 -10.02 -13.00
CA SER A 75 -13.61 -8.62 -12.72
C SER A 75 -13.71 -8.30 -11.22
N GLY A 76 -13.26 -7.12 -10.82
CA GLY A 76 -13.24 -6.66 -9.43
C GLY A 76 -12.06 -7.22 -8.63
N CYS A 77 -10.98 -7.64 -9.31
CA CYS A 77 -9.77 -8.10 -8.65
C CYS A 77 -8.51 -7.71 -9.43
N TYR A 78 -7.41 -7.59 -8.70
CA TYR A 78 -6.09 -7.50 -9.29
C TYR A 78 -5.30 -8.79 -8.99
N GLY A 79 -4.30 -9.07 -9.81
CA GLY A 79 -3.41 -10.19 -9.64
C GLY A 79 -2.23 -9.80 -8.78
N ARG A 80 -2.17 -10.27 -7.54
CA ARG A 80 -0.99 -10.12 -6.71
C ARG A 80 -0.01 -11.25 -6.93
N VAL A 81 1.20 -10.93 -7.39
CA VAL A 81 2.33 -11.87 -7.39
C VAL A 81 2.91 -11.88 -5.98
N ALA A 82 2.74 -13.01 -5.30
CA ALA A 82 3.17 -13.21 -3.93
C ALA A 82 4.37 -14.16 -3.84
N PRO A 83 5.24 -14.00 -2.84
CA PRO A 83 6.34 -14.91 -2.60
C PRO A 83 5.84 -16.29 -2.17
N ARG A 84 6.64 -17.32 -2.46
CA ARG A 84 6.42 -18.67 -1.94
C ARG A 84 7.16 -18.80 -0.61
N SER A 85 6.45 -19.19 0.44
CA SER A 85 7.03 -19.29 1.80
C SER A 85 8.29 -20.14 1.87
N GLY A 86 8.35 -21.24 1.11
CA GLY A 86 9.52 -22.11 1.04
C GLY A 86 10.76 -21.44 0.43
N LEU A 87 10.59 -20.56 -0.55
CA LEU A 87 11.70 -19.82 -1.17
C LEU A 87 12.18 -18.69 -0.25
N ALA A 88 11.24 -17.98 0.37
CA ALA A 88 11.55 -16.93 1.33
C ALA A 88 12.32 -17.47 2.56
N ALA A 89 11.89 -18.60 3.13
CA ALA A 89 12.51 -19.15 4.33
C ALA A 89 13.88 -19.82 4.08
N LYS A 90 14.07 -20.48 2.93
CA LYS A 90 15.30 -21.26 2.66
C LYS A 90 16.38 -20.47 1.94
N HIS A 91 15.97 -19.63 1.00
CA HIS A 91 16.89 -18.93 0.09
C HIS A 91 16.84 -17.41 0.25
N PHE A 92 16.00 -16.91 1.17
CA PHE A 92 15.84 -15.49 1.45
C PHE A 92 15.45 -14.69 0.19
N ILE A 93 14.53 -15.27 -0.59
CA ILE A 93 13.98 -14.70 -1.83
C ILE A 93 12.65 -14.03 -1.55
N ASP A 94 12.47 -12.84 -2.10
CA ASP A 94 11.22 -12.07 -2.04
C ASP A 94 10.75 -11.66 -3.44
N VAL A 95 9.49 -11.21 -3.53
CA VAL A 95 8.86 -10.76 -4.78
C VAL A 95 8.60 -9.25 -4.75
N GLY A 96 9.05 -8.58 -5.79
CA GLY A 96 8.85 -7.14 -6.02
C GLY A 96 7.70 -6.80 -6.96
N ALA A 97 7.29 -5.52 -6.92
CA ALA A 97 6.23 -4.90 -7.72
C ALA A 97 4.86 -5.58 -7.56
N GLY A 98 4.73 -6.79 -8.08
CA GLY A 98 3.68 -7.75 -7.74
C GLY A 98 2.24 -7.36 -7.99
N VAL A 99 1.94 -6.17 -8.50
CA VAL A 99 0.57 -5.73 -8.84
C VAL A 99 0.38 -5.92 -10.34
N ILE A 100 -0.55 -6.82 -10.72
CA ILE A 100 -0.99 -7.02 -12.10
C ILE A 100 -2.43 -6.51 -12.21
N ASP A 101 -2.63 -5.47 -13.01
CA ASP A 101 -3.94 -4.87 -13.22
C ASP A 101 -4.91 -5.79 -13.98
N GLU A 102 -6.21 -5.59 -13.77
CA GLU A 102 -7.29 -6.39 -14.38
C GLU A 102 -7.25 -6.34 -15.93
N ASP A 103 -6.86 -5.20 -16.49
CA ASP A 103 -6.78 -4.93 -17.93
C ASP A 103 -5.40 -5.22 -18.54
N TYR A 104 -4.43 -5.66 -17.74
CA TYR A 104 -3.11 -6.02 -18.24
C TYR A 104 -3.16 -7.23 -19.18
N ARG A 105 -2.60 -7.09 -20.39
CA ARG A 105 -2.51 -8.17 -21.39
C ARG A 105 -1.08 -8.45 -21.85
N GLY A 106 -0.09 -7.89 -21.16
CA GLY A 106 1.32 -8.18 -21.46
C GLY A 106 1.79 -9.52 -20.89
N ASN A 107 3.07 -9.81 -21.11
CA ASN A 107 3.72 -10.99 -20.53
C ASN A 107 3.90 -10.80 -19.02
N VAL A 108 3.37 -11.74 -18.23
CA VAL A 108 3.50 -11.70 -16.76
C VAL A 108 4.96 -11.92 -16.37
N GLY A 109 5.55 -10.91 -15.73
CA GLY A 109 6.90 -10.96 -15.17
C GLY A 109 6.87 -11.03 -13.65
N VAL A 110 7.80 -11.79 -13.08
CA VAL A 110 8.02 -11.88 -11.62
C VAL A 110 9.35 -11.22 -11.31
N VAL A 111 9.32 -10.14 -10.53
CA VAL A 111 10.55 -9.51 -10.04
C VAL A 111 10.98 -10.26 -8.79
N LEU A 112 12.08 -11.01 -8.86
CA LEU A 112 12.67 -11.68 -7.71
C LEU A 112 13.78 -10.83 -7.12
N PHE A 113 13.73 -10.66 -5.80
CA PHE A 113 14.81 -10.09 -5.00
C PHE A 113 15.52 -11.20 -4.25
N ASN A 114 16.85 -11.22 -4.33
CA ASN A 114 17.66 -12.11 -3.51
C ASN A 114 18.33 -11.32 -2.39
N PHE A 115 17.84 -11.47 -1.16
CA PHE A 115 18.48 -10.88 0.01
C PHE A 115 19.51 -11.82 0.64
N GLY A 116 19.65 -13.03 0.11
CA GLY A 116 20.64 -14.02 0.53
C GLY A 116 22.07 -13.63 0.13
N LYS A 117 23.03 -14.30 0.76
CA LYS A 117 24.47 -14.14 0.46
C LYS A 117 24.95 -15.03 -0.68
N GLU A 118 24.13 -16.02 -1.07
CA GLU A 118 24.42 -16.97 -2.14
C GLU A 118 23.59 -16.65 -3.38
N LYS A 119 24.10 -17.01 -4.56
CA LYS A 119 23.33 -16.89 -5.81
C LYS A 119 22.15 -17.87 -5.80
N PHE A 120 21.01 -17.43 -6.33
CA PHE A 120 19.84 -18.28 -6.49
C PHE A 120 19.65 -18.62 -7.97
N GLU A 121 19.73 -19.90 -8.30
CA GLU A 121 19.54 -20.41 -9.65
C GLU A 121 18.07 -20.80 -9.84
N VAL A 122 17.44 -20.21 -10.86
CA VAL A 122 16.09 -20.54 -11.31
C VAL A 122 16.21 -21.30 -12.61
N LYS A 123 15.68 -22.51 -12.67
CA LYS A 123 15.61 -23.28 -13.91
C LYS A 123 14.26 -23.10 -14.57
N LYS A 124 14.21 -23.28 -15.89
CA LYS A 124 12.97 -23.38 -16.65
C LYS A 124 12.06 -24.44 -16.02
N GLY A 125 10.81 -24.07 -15.76
CA GLY A 125 9.81 -24.91 -15.10
C GLY A 125 9.84 -24.87 -13.58
N ASP A 126 10.76 -24.12 -12.95
CA ASP A 126 10.72 -23.93 -11.51
C ASP A 126 9.57 -23.01 -11.09
N ARG A 127 8.99 -23.32 -9.93
CA ARG A 127 7.93 -22.52 -9.31
C ARG A 127 8.53 -21.35 -8.54
N ILE A 128 8.38 -20.15 -9.07
CA ILE A 128 9.05 -18.94 -8.58
C ILE A 128 8.18 -18.09 -7.66
N ALA A 129 6.88 -18.02 -7.92
CA ALA A 129 5.94 -17.17 -7.20
C ALA A 129 4.55 -17.81 -7.22
N GLN A 130 3.58 -17.17 -6.57
CA GLN A 130 2.17 -17.53 -6.68
C GLN A 130 1.32 -16.30 -7.01
N LEU A 131 0.37 -16.45 -7.92
CA LEU A 131 -0.60 -15.43 -8.29
C LEU A 131 -1.85 -15.55 -7.43
N ILE A 132 -2.18 -14.51 -6.67
CA ILE A 132 -3.38 -14.43 -5.83
C ILE A 132 -4.33 -13.41 -6.46
N CYS A 133 -5.59 -13.77 -6.65
CA CYS A 133 -6.61 -12.84 -7.14
C CYS A 133 -7.22 -12.11 -5.94
N GLU A 134 -6.84 -10.85 -5.73
CA GLU A 134 -7.28 -10.06 -4.59
C GLU A 134 -8.40 -9.11 -4.98
N ARG A 135 -9.50 -9.18 -4.23
CA ARG A 135 -10.68 -8.34 -4.47
C ARG A 135 -10.40 -6.91 -4.09
N ILE A 136 -10.76 -5.99 -4.97
CA ILE A 136 -10.61 -4.54 -4.77
C ILE A 136 -11.86 -3.80 -5.20
N PHE A 137 -11.97 -2.56 -4.75
CA PHE A 137 -12.96 -1.60 -5.23
C PHE A 137 -12.26 -0.55 -6.08
N TYR A 138 -13.01 0.04 -7.01
CA TYR A 138 -12.57 1.16 -7.83
C TYR A 138 -13.39 2.42 -7.44
N PRO A 139 -13.13 3.04 -6.27
CA PRO A 139 -13.84 4.25 -5.85
C PRO A 139 -13.37 5.47 -6.65
N GLU A 140 -14.26 6.44 -6.81
CA GLU A 140 -13.88 7.79 -7.25
C GLU A 140 -13.24 8.54 -6.07
N ILE A 141 -12.20 9.32 -6.36
CA ILE A 141 -11.50 10.12 -5.34
C ILE A 141 -12.18 11.49 -5.27
N GLU A 142 -12.60 11.89 -4.07
CA GLU A 142 -13.17 13.21 -3.77
C GLU A 142 -12.27 13.97 -2.79
N GLU A 143 -11.81 15.16 -3.17
CA GLU A 143 -11.05 16.05 -2.30
C GLU A 143 -12.00 16.91 -1.45
N VAL A 144 -11.84 16.87 -0.13
CA VAL A 144 -12.68 17.63 0.81
C VAL A 144 -11.83 18.62 1.61
N GLN A 145 -12.34 19.85 1.76
CA GLN A 145 -11.73 20.82 2.67
C GLN A 145 -12.01 20.42 4.12
N PRO A 146 -11.06 20.63 5.04
CA PRO A 146 -11.27 20.35 6.46
C PRO A 146 -12.42 21.21 6.98
N LYS A 147 -13.52 20.55 7.36
CA LYS A 147 -14.60 21.23 8.06
C LYS A 147 -14.08 21.50 9.47
N LEU A 148 -13.70 22.74 9.77
CA LEU A 148 -13.53 23.20 11.13
C LEU A 148 -14.87 22.97 11.84
N ILE A 149 -14.97 21.89 12.62
CA ILE A 149 -16.08 21.70 13.54
C ILE A 149 -15.79 22.67 14.67
N PRO A 150 -16.54 23.78 14.83
CA PRO A 150 -16.35 24.63 15.99
C PRO A 150 -16.63 23.77 17.23
N MET A 151 -15.59 23.50 18.03
CA MET A 151 -15.80 22.92 19.35
C MET A 151 -16.64 23.92 20.15
N PRO A 152 -17.73 23.49 20.83
CA PRO A 152 -18.49 24.39 21.67
C PRO A 152 -17.59 24.96 22.78
N VAL A 153 -17.37 26.27 22.74
CA VAL A 153 -16.46 27.05 23.61
C VAL A 153 -16.94 27.13 25.08
N SER A 154 -17.98 26.37 25.46
CA SER A 154 -18.62 26.51 26.77
C SER A 154 -17.80 25.99 27.96
N ARG A 155 -16.55 25.51 27.77
CA ARG A 155 -15.65 25.09 28.85
C ARG A 155 -14.17 25.33 28.54
N CYS A 156 -13.80 26.55 28.14
CA CYS A 156 -12.39 26.95 28.25
C CYS A 156 -12.04 27.16 29.74
N PRO A 157 -11.13 26.38 30.36
CA PRO A 157 -10.49 26.81 31.61
C PRO A 157 -9.65 28.07 31.35
N PRO A 158 -9.43 28.92 32.38
CA PRO A 158 -8.75 30.20 32.21
C PRO A 158 -7.33 30.05 31.65
N ALA A 159 -6.94 31.07 30.88
CA ALA A 159 -5.77 31.22 30.04
C ALA A 159 -4.51 30.45 30.48
N ILE A 160 -3.93 29.70 29.54
CA ILE A 160 -2.57 29.17 29.62
C ILE A 160 -1.64 30.21 29.02
N SER A 161 -0.86 30.90 29.86
CA SER A 161 0.26 31.71 29.41
C SER A 161 1.51 30.83 29.29
N LEU A 162 2.07 30.71 28.09
CA LEU A 162 3.36 30.06 27.84
C LEU A 162 4.48 31.08 28.04
N GLU A 163 5.27 30.94 29.10
CA GLU A 163 6.56 31.61 29.22
C GLU A 163 7.65 30.74 28.57
N TYR A 164 8.30 31.27 27.53
CA TYR A 164 9.47 30.64 26.93
C TYR A 164 10.68 30.80 27.86
N VAL A 165 11.19 29.69 28.42
CA VAL A 165 12.40 29.69 29.25
C VAL A 165 13.59 29.25 28.40
N SER A 166 14.42 30.22 28.06
CA SER A 166 15.76 30.24 27.45
C SER A 166 16.38 28.98 26.79
N GLN A 167 17.02 29.19 25.64
CA GLN A 167 17.97 28.26 25.01
C GLN A 167 19.35 28.32 25.68
N SER A 168 19.97 27.17 25.95
CA SER A 168 21.37 27.07 26.37
C SER A 168 22.32 26.90 25.15
N PRO A 169 23.59 27.37 25.21
CA PRO A 169 24.46 27.46 24.03
C PRO A 169 25.32 26.21 23.75
N TRP A 170 24.95 25.02 24.24
CA TRP A 170 25.75 23.79 24.02
C TRP A 170 24.88 22.67 23.46
N ASN A 171 25.49 21.82 22.62
CA ASN A 171 24.94 20.83 21.64
C ASN A 171 23.91 19.78 22.12
N HIS A 172 23.12 20.04 23.15
CA HIS A 172 21.95 19.28 23.58
C HIS A 172 20.80 20.27 23.80
N CYS A 173 19.84 20.36 22.87
CA CYS A 173 18.63 21.15 23.09
C CYS A 173 17.77 20.46 24.15
N ARG A 174 17.74 21.02 25.36
CA ARG A 174 16.80 20.64 26.40
C ARG A 174 15.58 21.55 26.31
N VAL A 175 14.48 21.03 25.78
CA VAL A 175 13.20 21.74 25.81
C VAL A 175 12.48 21.33 27.09
N SER A 176 12.30 22.30 27.99
CA SER A 176 11.48 22.12 29.19
C SER A 176 10.22 22.95 29.03
N LEU A 177 9.06 22.29 29.04
CA LEU A 177 7.76 22.95 29.05
C LEU A 177 7.21 22.87 30.47
N GLU A 178 7.07 24.02 31.12
CA GLU A 178 6.43 24.13 32.42
C GLU A 178 5.00 24.63 32.26
N TRP A 179 4.06 23.91 32.87
CA TRP A 179 2.66 24.30 32.89
C TRP A 179 2.26 24.59 34.34
N LYS A 180 1.69 25.77 34.57
CA LYS A 180 1.13 26.17 35.86
C LYS A 180 -0.37 26.30 35.71
N LEU A 181 -1.12 25.61 36.56
CA LEU A 181 -2.55 25.85 36.70
C LEU A 181 -2.76 26.89 37.80
N THR A 182 -3.20 28.09 37.44
CA THR A 182 -3.52 29.17 38.38
C THR A 182 -5.02 29.27 38.61
N ASN A 183 -5.43 29.69 39.81
CA ASN A 183 -6.82 30.06 40.07
C ASN A 183 -7.11 31.48 39.56
N SER A 184 -8.37 31.93 39.65
CA SER A 184 -8.80 33.28 39.25
C SER A 184 -8.14 34.43 40.03
N ARG A 185 -7.33 34.13 41.06
CA ARG A 185 -6.54 35.10 41.84
C ARG A 185 -5.04 35.03 41.53
N GLY A 186 -4.62 34.23 40.55
CA GLY A 186 -3.21 34.10 40.14
C GLY A 186 -2.36 33.16 40.99
N GLU A 187 -2.94 32.45 41.96
CA GLU A 187 -2.19 31.54 42.83
C GLU A 187 -1.99 30.17 42.14
N CYS A 188 -0.74 29.71 42.06
CA CYS A 188 -0.35 28.47 41.39
C CYS A 188 -0.77 27.24 42.22
N LYS A 189 -1.72 26.43 41.70
CA LYS A 189 -2.24 25.24 42.39
C LYS A 189 -1.49 23.96 42.07
N LYS A 190 -0.99 23.80 40.85
CA LYS A 190 -0.20 22.63 40.42
C LYS A 190 0.80 23.05 39.35
N LYS A 191 2.01 22.52 39.46
CA LYS A 191 3.11 22.72 38.51
C LYS A 191 3.49 21.36 37.93
N TRP A 192 3.50 21.26 36.61
CA TRP A 192 3.95 20.06 35.90
C TRP A 192 5.09 20.46 34.97
N CYS A 193 6.18 19.70 35.01
CA CYS A 193 7.33 19.91 34.16
C CYS A 193 7.47 18.67 33.28
N TRP A 194 7.41 18.88 31.96
CA TRP A 194 7.73 17.83 31.01
C TRP A 194 9.08 18.15 30.38
N GLN A 195 10.00 17.20 30.49
CA GLN A 195 11.33 17.29 29.92
C GLN A 195 11.54 16.17 28.91
N GLN A 196 11.93 16.55 27.70
CA GLN A 196 12.38 15.62 26.68
C GLN A 196 13.77 16.05 26.21
N GLU A 197 14.72 15.14 26.39
CA GLU A 197 16.07 15.27 25.84
C GLU A 197 16.10 14.54 24.50
N ARG A 198 16.37 15.26 23.40
CA ARG A 198 16.68 14.65 22.10
C ARG A 198 18.10 15.04 21.70
N LYS A 199 18.87 14.08 21.16
CA LYS A 199 20.08 14.39 20.39
C LYS A 199 19.66 15.05 19.08
N CYS A 200 20.01 16.31 18.88
CA CYS A 200 19.78 17.03 17.63
C CYS A 200 20.75 16.52 16.56
N PHE A 201 20.25 15.77 15.58
CA PHE A 201 20.94 15.64 14.29
C PHE A 201 20.58 16.88 13.47
N PHE A 202 21.55 17.77 13.28
CA PHE A 202 21.41 18.93 12.41
C PHE A 202 21.32 18.45 10.96
N ASN A 203 20.19 18.73 10.29
CA ASN A 203 20.16 19.09 8.88
C ASN A 203 18.89 19.89 8.58
N LEU A 204 19.13 21.20 8.43
CA LEU A 204 18.37 22.26 7.75
C LEU A 204 17.13 21.84 6.93
N VAL A 205 15.95 22.27 7.38
CA VAL A 205 14.95 23.00 6.55
C VAL A 205 14.28 24.06 7.47
N PRO A 206 14.54 25.37 7.31
CA PRO A 206 14.10 26.40 8.26
C PRO A 206 12.64 26.87 8.16
N GLU A 207 11.81 26.34 7.25
CA GLU A 207 10.56 27.03 6.87
C GLU A 207 9.25 26.46 7.42
N VAL A 208 9.25 25.33 8.15
CA VAL A 208 7.97 24.69 8.56
C VAL A 208 7.54 25.03 10.00
N SER A 209 8.40 25.66 10.81
CA SER A 209 8.08 25.92 12.24
C SER A 209 7.47 27.29 12.51
N ALA A 210 7.55 28.24 11.58
CA ALA A 210 7.03 29.60 11.79
C ALA A 210 5.51 29.68 11.53
N ASP A 211 5.00 28.91 10.57
CA ASP A 211 3.60 29.03 10.12
C ASP A 211 2.57 28.46 11.10
N ILE A 212 2.94 27.47 11.91
CA ILE A 212 2.04 26.92 12.94
C ILE A 212 1.87 27.90 14.11
N VAL A 213 2.87 28.77 14.35
CA VAL A 213 2.84 29.72 15.46
C VAL A 213 2.12 31.01 15.05
N SER A 214 2.34 31.51 13.84
CA SER A 214 1.72 32.75 13.36
C SER A 214 0.22 32.63 13.08
N HIS A 215 -0.27 31.47 12.64
CA HIS A 215 -1.70 31.28 12.35
C HIS A 215 -2.59 31.12 13.59
N VAL A 216 -1.99 30.85 14.76
CA VAL A 216 -2.73 30.75 16.04
C VAL A 216 -2.57 32.00 16.90
N PHE A 217 -1.45 32.71 16.77
CA PHE A 217 -1.17 33.95 17.51
C PHE A 217 -0.69 34.99 16.51
N GLY A 218 -1.55 35.96 16.15
CA GLY A 218 -1.14 37.12 15.37
C GLY A 218 0.08 37.81 16.01
N ASP A 219 0.85 38.53 15.21
CA ASP A 219 2.23 39.02 15.46
C ASP A 219 2.51 39.77 16.78
N ASN A 220 1.49 40.04 17.61
CA ASN A 220 1.61 40.70 18.91
C ASN A 220 1.29 39.81 20.12
N GLY A 221 1.21 38.48 19.97
CA GLY A 221 1.12 37.56 21.12
C GLY A 221 -0.09 37.76 22.03
N THR A 222 -1.14 38.41 21.55
CA THR A 222 -2.43 38.54 22.23
C THR A 222 -3.47 37.74 21.47
N CYS A 223 -4.18 36.84 22.17
CA CYS A 223 -5.36 36.19 21.61
C CYS A 223 -6.39 37.27 21.25
N GLN A 224 -6.70 37.44 19.97
CA GLN A 224 -7.92 38.13 19.58
C GLN A 224 -9.10 37.18 19.79
N CYS A 225 -10.10 37.66 20.53
CA CYS A 225 -11.39 36.98 20.73
C CYS A 225 -12.20 36.93 19.44
#